data_AF-A0A955T4Z0-F1
#
_entry.id   AF-A0A955T4Z0-F1
#
_cell.length_a   1.000
_cell.length_b   1.000
_cell.length_c   1.000
_cell.angle_alpha   90.00
_cell.angle_beta   90.00
_cell.angle_gamma   90.00
#
_symmetry.space_group_name_H-M   'P 1'
#
loop_
_entity.id
_entity.type
_entity.pdbx_description
1 polymer ?
#
loop_
_entity_poly.entity_id
_entity_poly.type
_entity_poly.pdbx_seq_one_letter_code
_entity_poly.pdbx_strand_id
1 'polypeptide(L)'
;MKSLFGCFLLASALIATFVSAAQSQTVPYRTSFEEPTFTVGNLDGQDDWSNISDPNGAAAIQSEVAGGIRRGSQSLMIEPASIIGRDLTAPSQQVIYVDGFYQGPTVDFIPDATQMEDAGSSLVLFHVTEGIMGLDGNGSGGGSWIASGVDVSTDSFQRITIRQDYNAQT
;
A
#
# COMPACT_ATOMS: atom_id res chain seq x y z
N MET A 1 63.23 -25.62 -48.05
CA MET A 1 62.24 -24.55 -48.36
C MET A 1 60.86 -25.17 -48.49
N LYS A 2 59.98 -24.93 -47.51
CA LYS A 2 58.50 -24.88 -47.63
C LYS A 2 57.94 -24.52 -46.25
N SER A 3 57.43 -23.30 -46.14
CA SER A 3 56.74 -22.73 -44.97
C SER A 3 55.37 -23.38 -44.80
N LEU A 4 54.95 -23.64 -43.56
CA LEU A 4 53.53 -23.78 -43.22
C LEU A 4 53.11 -22.55 -42.39
N PHE A 5 52.25 -21.74 -42.99
CA PHE A 5 51.53 -20.63 -42.36
C PHE A 5 50.48 -21.22 -41.40
N GLY A 6 50.62 -20.94 -40.10
CA GLY A 6 49.58 -21.19 -39.11
C GLY A 6 48.61 -20.01 -39.09
N CYS A 7 47.40 -20.21 -39.60
CA CYS A 7 46.31 -19.23 -39.52
C CYS A 7 45.62 -19.40 -38.16
N PHE A 8 45.96 -18.57 -37.17
CA PHE A 8 45.21 -18.48 -35.92
C PHE A 8 44.01 -17.55 -36.14
N LEU A 9 42.83 -18.14 -36.33
CA LEU A 9 41.55 -17.42 -36.25
C LEU A 9 41.26 -17.12 -34.77
N LEU A 10 41.43 -15.86 -34.39
CA LEU A 10 40.99 -15.35 -33.08
C LEU A 10 39.50 -15.03 -33.17
N ALA A 11 38.64 -15.91 -32.63
CA ALA A 11 37.22 -15.62 -32.48
C ALA A 11 37.01 -14.79 -31.20
N SER A 12 36.89 -13.47 -31.34
CA SER A 12 36.47 -12.59 -30.24
C SER A 12 34.98 -12.79 -29.98
N ALA A 13 34.63 -13.52 -28.91
CA ALA A 13 33.27 -13.58 -28.40
C ALA A 13 32.92 -12.23 -27.74
N LEU A 14 32.12 -11.42 -28.44
CA LEU A 14 31.53 -10.21 -27.88
C LEU A 14 30.42 -10.63 -26.90
N ILE A 15 30.73 -10.68 -25.61
CA ILE A 15 29.73 -10.88 -24.56
C ILE A 15 28.97 -9.55 -24.41
N ALA A 16 27.85 -9.42 -25.11
CA ALA A 16 26.90 -8.35 -24.87
C ALA A 16 26.20 -8.62 -23.52
N THR A 17 26.66 -7.94 -22.47
CA THR A 17 25.92 -7.89 -21.21
C THR A 17 24.67 -7.05 -21.42
N PHE A 18 23.53 -7.70 -21.61
CA PHE A 18 22.24 -7.03 -21.56
C PHE A 18 21.99 -6.61 -20.11
N VAL A 19 22.29 -5.35 -19.80
CA VAL A 19 21.79 -4.72 -18.58
C VAL A 19 20.33 -4.40 -18.85
N SER A 20 19.43 -5.25 -18.37
CA SER A 20 18.00 -4.96 -18.37
C SER A 20 17.79 -3.75 -17.46
N ALA A 21 17.52 -2.59 -18.06
CA ALA A 21 17.06 -1.44 -17.31
C ALA A 21 15.70 -1.78 -16.70
N ALA A 22 15.63 -1.90 -15.37
CA ALA A 22 14.35 -1.99 -14.69
C ALA A 22 13.56 -0.72 -15.02
N GLN A 23 12.45 -0.86 -15.74
CA GLN A 23 11.55 0.27 -15.96
C GLN A 23 10.97 0.70 -14.62
N SER A 24 11.10 1.98 -14.28
CA SER A 24 10.45 2.55 -13.11
C SER A 24 8.94 2.41 -13.27
N GLN A 25 8.31 1.63 -12.39
CA GLN A 25 6.85 1.52 -12.35
C GLN A 25 6.26 2.89 -12.02
N THR A 26 5.30 3.34 -12.83
CA THR A 26 4.51 4.54 -12.53
C THR A 26 3.63 4.27 -11.32
N VAL A 27 3.70 5.13 -10.31
CA VAL A 27 2.83 5.06 -9.14
C VAL A 27 1.41 5.43 -9.60
N PRO A 28 0.43 4.50 -9.57
CA PRO A 28 -0.89 4.73 -10.15
C PRO A 28 -1.69 5.77 -9.35
N TYR A 29 -1.40 5.89 -8.05
CA TYR A 29 -2.05 6.84 -7.19
C TYR A 29 -1.15 7.27 -6.03
N ARG A 30 -1.17 8.56 -5.71
CA ARG A 30 -0.50 9.14 -4.54
C ARG A 30 -1.26 10.38 -4.12
N THR A 31 -1.55 10.49 -2.82
CA THR A 31 -2.15 11.68 -2.23
C THR A 31 -1.45 12.06 -0.93
N SER A 32 -1.51 13.34 -0.60
CA SER A 32 -1.19 13.87 0.74
C SER A 32 -2.41 14.49 1.43
N PHE A 33 -3.59 14.44 0.80
CA PHE A 33 -4.82 15.10 1.26
C PHE A 33 -4.70 16.61 1.41
N GLU A 34 -3.95 17.26 0.52
CA GLU A 34 -3.70 18.71 0.53
C GLU A 34 -4.35 19.42 -0.65
N GLU A 35 -4.45 20.75 -0.53
CA GLU A 35 -4.83 21.63 -1.63
C GLU A 35 -3.83 21.55 -2.80
N PRO A 36 -4.27 21.82 -4.05
CA PRO A 36 -5.64 22.14 -4.45
C PRO A 36 -6.51 20.90 -4.74
N THR A 37 -5.93 19.69 -4.65
CA THR A 37 -6.65 18.45 -4.99
C THR A 37 -7.78 18.16 -4.01
N PHE A 38 -7.55 18.46 -2.72
CA PHE A 38 -8.52 18.27 -1.66
C PHE A 38 -8.97 19.61 -1.08
N THR A 39 -10.26 19.67 -0.73
CA THR A 39 -10.88 20.81 -0.05
C THR A 39 -11.42 20.36 1.30
N VAL A 40 -11.29 21.22 2.31
CA VAL A 40 -11.79 20.97 3.67
C VAL A 40 -13.28 20.66 3.63
N GLY A 41 -13.69 19.57 4.29
CA GLY A 41 -15.07 19.08 4.29
C GLY A 41 -15.17 17.64 3.83
N ASN A 42 -16.35 17.24 3.38
CA ASN A 42 -16.67 15.87 3.00
C ASN A 42 -15.71 15.30 1.96
N LEU A 43 -15.12 14.12 2.21
CA LEU A 43 -14.21 13.46 1.26
C LEU A 43 -14.96 12.89 0.04
N ASP A 44 -16.21 12.46 0.21
CA ASP A 44 -16.98 11.77 -0.84
C ASP A 44 -17.07 12.61 -2.12
N GLY A 45 -16.66 12.01 -3.24
CA GLY A 45 -16.57 12.65 -4.55
C GLY A 45 -15.30 13.46 -4.81
N GLN A 46 -14.38 13.61 -3.84
CA GLN A 46 -13.08 14.25 -4.05
C GLN A 46 -12.06 13.22 -4.55
N ASP A 47 -11.47 13.45 -5.73
CA ASP A 47 -10.40 12.59 -6.28
C ASP A 47 -10.77 11.10 -6.31
N ASP A 48 -11.99 10.80 -6.75
CA ASP A 48 -12.61 9.46 -6.83
C ASP A 48 -12.71 8.70 -5.50
N TRP A 49 -12.54 9.36 -4.36
CA TRP A 49 -12.86 8.78 -3.07
C TRP A 49 -14.37 8.71 -2.87
N SER A 50 -14.83 7.62 -2.29
CA SER A 50 -16.23 7.38 -1.94
C SER A 50 -16.39 7.02 -0.46
N ASN A 51 -17.49 7.46 0.13
CA ASN A 51 -17.95 6.94 1.40
C ASN A 51 -18.74 5.64 1.16
N ILE A 52 -18.20 4.51 1.61
CA ILE A 52 -18.79 3.19 1.45
C ILE A 52 -19.77 2.88 2.60
N SER A 53 -19.53 3.45 3.78
CA SER A 53 -20.35 3.24 4.98
C SER A 53 -21.68 4.02 5.00
N ASP A 54 -22.51 3.76 6.04
CA ASP A 54 -23.74 4.47 6.38
C ASP A 54 -23.63 5.99 6.11
N PRO A 55 -24.65 6.66 5.53
CA PRO A 55 -24.66 8.11 5.30
C PRO A 55 -24.35 8.98 6.54
N ASN A 56 -24.37 8.41 7.76
CA ASN A 56 -23.97 9.07 9.00
C ASN A 56 -22.49 8.89 9.38
N GLY A 57 -21.76 7.93 8.81
CA GLY A 57 -20.32 7.78 9.02
C GLY A 57 -19.57 8.83 8.20
N ALA A 58 -18.85 9.75 8.83
CA ALA A 58 -18.17 10.81 8.10
C ALA A 58 -16.70 10.48 7.84
N ALA A 59 -16.25 10.75 6.62
CA ALA A 59 -14.85 10.97 6.31
C ALA A 59 -14.69 12.36 5.71
N ALA A 60 -13.73 13.12 6.24
CA ALA A 60 -13.59 14.52 5.88
C ALA A 60 -12.13 14.96 5.88
N ILE A 61 -11.82 15.86 4.96
CA ILE A 61 -10.59 16.63 4.96
C ILE A 61 -10.73 17.72 6.03
N GLN A 62 -9.79 17.77 6.96
CA GLN A 62 -9.78 18.70 8.09
C GLN A 62 -8.58 19.64 7.98
N SER A 63 -8.80 20.94 8.14
CA SER A 63 -7.71 21.91 8.33
C SER A 63 -6.91 21.59 9.59
N GLU A 64 -5.63 21.93 9.62
CA GLU A 64 -4.79 21.88 10.83
C GLU A 64 -5.54 22.37 12.09
N VAL A 65 -5.51 21.55 13.15
CA VAL A 65 -6.01 21.92 14.48
C VAL A 65 -4.81 21.88 15.43
N ALA A 66 -4.69 22.89 16.29
CA ALA A 66 -3.64 22.95 17.30
C ALA A 66 -3.64 21.68 18.18
N GLY A 67 -2.50 20.99 18.26
CA GLY A 67 -2.35 19.72 18.98
C GLY A 67 -2.63 18.46 18.14
N GLY A 68 -2.95 18.60 16.86
CA GLY A 68 -3.05 17.46 15.93
C GLY A 68 -1.69 16.83 15.65
N ILE A 69 -1.65 15.49 15.59
CA ILE A 69 -0.46 14.72 15.21
C ILE A 69 -0.45 14.59 13.68
N ARG A 70 -0.13 15.67 12.95
CA ARG A 70 0.00 15.65 11.49
C ARG A 70 0.99 16.67 10.95
N ARG A 71 1.49 16.43 9.74
CA ARG A 71 2.30 17.37 8.96
C ARG A 71 1.48 17.86 7.78
N GLY A 72 1.51 19.16 7.51
CA GLY A 72 0.76 19.76 6.40
C GLY A 72 -0.36 20.68 6.87
N SER A 73 -1.12 21.24 5.92
CA SER A 73 -2.24 22.16 6.21
C SER A 73 -3.58 21.43 6.37
N GLN A 74 -3.68 20.21 5.85
CA GLN A 74 -4.89 19.40 5.85
C GLN A 74 -4.58 17.93 6.19
N SER A 75 -5.58 17.18 6.65
CA SER A 75 -5.52 15.72 6.62
C SER A 75 -6.89 15.09 6.50
N LEU A 76 -6.90 13.82 6.12
CA LEU A 76 -8.06 12.96 6.24
C LEU A 76 -8.37 12.64 7.71
N MET A 77 -9.64 12.72 8.07
CA MET A 77 -10.24 12.19 9.29
C MET A 77 -11.30 11.15 8.88
N ILE A 78 -11.31 10.00 9.54
CA ILE A 78 -12.30 8.95 9.36
C ILE A 78 -12.95 8.70 10.72
N GLU A 79 -14.27 8.85 10.81
CA GLU A 79 -15.01 8.57 12.04
C GLU A 79 -15.07 7.06 12.34
N PRO A 80 -15.31 6.66 13.61
CA PRO A 80 -15.51 5.26 13.96
C PRO A 80 -16.61 4.62 13.11
N ALA A 81 -16.39 3.36 12.70
CA ALA A 81 -17.28 2.59 11.83
C ALA A 81 -17.49 3.15 10.41
N SER A 82 -16.72 4.17 9.99
CA SER A 82 -16.72 4.63 8.60
C SER A 82 -15.79 3.79 7.73
N ILE A 83 -16.22 3.54 6.49
CA ILE A 83 -15.46 2.88 5.43
C ILE A 83 -15.36 3.87 4.28
N ILE A 84 -14.14 4.13 3.83
CA ILE A 84 -13.89 4.91 2.61
C ILE A 84 -13.17 4.05 1.59
N GLY A 85 -13.50 4.25 0.33
CA GLY A 85 -12.87 3.56 -0.78
C GLY A 85 -12.33 4.54 -1.81
N ARG A 86 -11.30 4.09 -2.52
CA ARG A 86 -10.93 4.64 -3.81
C ARG A 86 -10.58 3.47 -4.71
N ASP A 87 -11.29 3.37 -5.81
CA ASP A 87 -10.94 2.38 -6.82
C ASP A 87 -9.64 2.79 -7.51
N LEU A 88 -8.74 1.83 -7.64
CA LEU A 88 -7.54 1.96 -8.45
C LEU A 88 -7.75 1.14 -9.72
N THR A 89 -7.54 1.75 -10.89
CA THR A 89 -7.52 1.00 -12.14
C THR A 89 -6.44 -0.07 -12.06
N ALA A 90 -6.86 -1.33 -12.19
CA ALA A 90 -5.98 -2.48 -12.03
C ALA A 90 -4.74 -2.31 -12.96
N PRO A 91 -3.53 -2.18 -12.38
CA PRO A 91 -2.33 -2.26 -13.19
C PRO A 91 -2.29 -3.68 -13.82
N SER A 92 -1.83 -3.81 -15.06
CA SER A 92 -1.57 -5.13 -15.68
C SER A 92 -0.47 -5.93 -14.95
N GLN A 93 0.15 -5.30 -13.96
CA GLN A 93 1.20 -5.80 -13.11
C GLN A 93 0.65 -6.81 -12.10
N GLN A 94 1.35 -7.94 -11.99
CA GLN A 94 0.99 -9.03 -11.08
C GLN A 94 1.57 -8.84 -9.68
N VAL A 95 2.43 -7.83 -9.49
CA VAL A 95 2.95 -7.42 -8.18
C VAL A 95 2.58 -5.97 -7.93
N ILE A 96 1.83 -5.72 -6.86
CA ILE A 96 1.36 -4.41 -6.44
C ILE A 96 1.98 -4.07 -5.10
N TYR A 97 2.35 -2.81 -4.93
CA TYR A 97 2.80 -2.26 -3.65
C TYR A 97 1.86 -1.14 -3.24
N VAL A 98 1.30 -1.25 -2.04
CA VAL A 98 0.63 -0.15 -1.34
C VAL A 98 1.59 0.33 -0.28
N ASP A 99 1.92 1.62 -0.29
CA ASP A 99 2.89 2.21 0.61
C ASP A 99 2.30 3.43 1.29
N GLY A 100 2.47 3.52 2.60
CA GLY A 100 1.90 4.56 3.42
C GLY A 100 2.71 4.80 4.68
N PHE A 101 2.40 5.88 5.37
CA PHE A 101 2.95 6.17 6.69
C PHE A 101 1.80 6.17 7.68
N TYR A 102 1.95 5.44 8.77
CA TYR A 102 0.96 5.33 9.82
C TYR A 102 1.55 5.80 11.16
N GLN A 103 0.81 6.69 11.82
CA GLN A 103 0.97 7.06 13.22
C GLN A 103 -0.44 7.31 13.72
N GLY A 104 -0.92 6.54 14.67
CA GLY A 104 -2.33 6.64 15.01
C GLY A 104 -2.77 5.63 16.06
N PRO A 105 -4.03 5.75 16.50
CA PRO A 105 -4.55 4.91 17.57
C PRO A 105 -4.66 3.46 17.12
N THR A 106 -4.21 2.55 17.97
CA THR A 106 -4.43 1.12 17.81
C THR A 106 -5.85 0.71 18.22
N VAL A 107 -6.31 -0.43 17.74
CA VAL A 107 -7.51 -1.10 18.24
C VAL A 107 -7.16 -2.26 19.20
N ASP A 108 -8.08 -2.64 20.06
CA ASP A 108 -7.93 -3.72 21.05
C ASP A 108 -8.78 -4.96 20.77
N PHE A 109 -9.28 -5.06 19.54
CA PHE A 109 -10.01 -6.23 19.06
C PHE A 109 -9.47 -6.67 17.69
N ILE A 110 -9.57 -7.97 17.44
CA ILE A 110 -9.25 -8.57 16.15
C ILE A 110 -10.58 -8.78 15.39
N PRO A 111 -10.77 -8.14 14.22
CA PRO A 111 -12.00 -8.28 13.45
C PRO A 111 -12.12 -9.67 12.82
N ASP A 112 -13.36 -10.16 12.72
CA ASP A 112 -13.66 -11.36 11.94
C ASP A 112 -13.70 -11.01 10.44
N ALA A 113 -12.67 -11.44 9.71
CA ALA A 113 -12.55 -11.19 8.28
C ALA A 113 -13.73 -11.74 7.47
N THR A 114 -14.43 -12.78 7.95
CA THR A 114 -15.58 -13.36 7.25
C THR A 114 -16.83 -12.49 7.31
N GLN A 115 -16.87 -11.51 8.22
CA GLN A 115 -17.95 -10.54 8.37
C GLN A 115 -17.65 -9.22 7.66
N MET A 116 -16.51 -9.12 6.97
CA MET A 116 -16.12 -7.92 6.21
C MET A 116 -16.68 -8.05 4.79
N GLU A 117 -17.81 -7.39 4.51
CA GLU A 117 -18.52 -7.48 3.22
C GLU A 117 -17.70 -6.98 2.03
N ASP A 118 -16.76 -6.06 2.27
CA ASP A 118 -15.81 -5.50 1.27
C ASP A 118 -14.35 -5.84 1.61
N ALA A 119 -14.08 -7.06 2.09
CA ALA A 119 -12.72 -7.48 2.38
C ALA A 119 -11.83 -7.39 1.11
N GLY A 120 -10.88 -6.45 1.12
CA GLY A 120 -9.89 -6.30 0.07
C GLY A 120 -8.97 -7.52 -0.05
N SER A 121 -8.18 -7.58 -1.13
CA SER A 121 -7.24 -8.68 -1.38
C SER A 121 -6.10 -8.80 -0.36
N SER A 122 -5.93 -7.81 0.52
CA SER A 122 -5.07 -7.87 1.70
C SER A 122 -5.68 -7.04 2.83
N LEU A 123 -5.49 -7.49 4.07
CA LEU A 123 -5.96 -6.81 5.27
C LEU A 123 -4.81 -6.62 6.25
N VAL A 124 -4.70 -5.42 6.81
CA VAL A 124 -3.71 -5.03 7.82
C VAL A 124 -4.43 -4.44 9.03
N LEU A 125 -4.01 -4.85 10.23
CA LEU A 125 -4.57 -4.41 11.51
C LEU A 125 -3.46 -3.77 12.35
N PHE A 126 -3.77 -2.64 12.99
CA PHE A 126 -2.89 -1.97 13.95
C PHE A 126 -3.43 -2.25 15.36
N HIS A 127 -2.98 -3.35 15.98
CA HIS A 127 -3.49 -3.84 17.26
C HIS A 127 -2.63 -3.35 18.45
N VAL A 128 -3.26 -3.08 19.58
CA VAL A 128 -2.63 -2.47 20.76
C VAL A 128 -1.58 -3.37 21.43
N THR A 129 -1.80 -4.69 21.45
CA THR A 129 -0.88 -5.66 22.07
C THR A 129 -0.13 -6.56 21.09
N GLU A 130 -0.70 -6.78 19.91
CA GLU A 130 -0.15 -7.70 18.91
C GLU A 130 0.67 -6.96 17.84
N GLY A 131 0.68 -5.62 17.93
CA GLY A 131 1.35 -4.74 17.00
C GLY A 131 0.67 -4.72 15.63
N ILE A 132 1.49 -4.62 14.59
CA ILE A 132 1.02 -4.63 13.20
C ILE A 132 0.79 -6.08 12.79
N MET A 133 -0.43 -6.39 12.36
CA MET A 133 -0.83 -7.72 11.92
C MET A 133 -1.29 -7.70 10.47
N GLY A 134 -1.05 -8.78 9.74
CA GLY A 134 -1.63 -9.04 8.42
C GLY A 134 -2.53 -10.26 8.46
N LEU A 135 -3.61 -10.27 7.67
CA LEU A 135 -4.42 -11.48 7.51
C LEU A 135 -3.75 -12.44 6.52
N ASP A 136 -3.38 -13.63 6.98
CA ASP A 136 -2.99 -14.76 6.12
C ASP A 136 -4.25 -15.45 5.60
N GLY A 137 -4.61 -15.13 4.35
CA GLY A 137 -5.86 -15.56 3.73
C GLY A 137 -5.87 -17.03 3.35
N ASN A 138 -7.00 -17.72 3.56
CA ASN A 138 -7.17 -19.12 3.18
C ASN A 138 -7.76 -19.31 1.76
N GLY A 139 -7.91 -18.24 0.99
CA GLY A 139 -8.50 -18.24 -0.35
C GLY A 139 -10.03 -18.42 -0.41
N SER A 140 -10.72 -18.52 0.74
CA SER A 140 -12.18 -18.70 0.83
C SER A 140 -12.89 -17.53 1.51
N GLY A 141 -12.27 -16.34 1.52
CA GLY A 141 -12.81 -15.16 2.20
C GLY A 141 -12.56 -15.11 3.71
N GLY A 142 -11.67 -15.95 4.23
CA GLY A 142 -11.24 -15.93 5.62
C GLY A 142 -9.72 -16.08 5.75
N GLY A 143 -9.24 -16.36 6.95
CA GLY A 143 -7.80 -16.48 7.20
C GLY A 143 -7.47 -16.48 8.68
N SER A 144 -6.19 -16.32 9.00
CA SER A 144 -5.70 -16.10 10.35
C SER A 144 -4.92 -14.80 10.43
N TRP A 145 -5.15 -14.01 11.48
CA TRP A 145 -4.36 -12.82 11.72
C TRP A 145 -2.98 -13.21 12.24
N ILE A 146 -1.93 -12.77 11.54
CA ILE A 146 -0.53 -13.05 11.86
C ILE A 146 0.16 -11.74 12.25
N ALA A 147 0.72 -11.72 13.46
CA ALA A 147 1.52 -10.61 13.93
C ALA A 147 2.84 -10.53 13.16
N SER A 148 3.24 -9.31 12.77
CA SER A 148 4.55 -9.07 12.14
C SER A 148 5.72 -9.08 13.13
N GLY A 149 5.43 -9.03 14.43
CA GLY A 149 6.42 -8.84 15.50
C GLY A 149 6.90 -7.38 15.63
N VAL A 150 6.22 -6.43 14.98
CA VAL A 150 6.51 -4.99 15.06
C VAL A 150 5.36 -4.30 15.79
N ASP A 151 5.68 -3.62 16.90
CA ASP A 151 4.72 -2.82 17.64
C ASP A 151 4.30 -1.57 16.85
N VAL A 152 3.08 -1.08 17.10
CA VAL A 152 2.61 0.18 16.55
C VAL A 152 3.22 1.33 17.36
N SER A 153 3.88 2.26 16.67
CA SER A 153 4.46 3.46 17.29
C SER A 153 3.38 4.53 17.48
N THR A 154 3.25 5.02 18.72
CA THR A 154 2.43 6.21 19.02
C THR A 154 3.20 7.51 18.82
N ASP A 155 4.53 7.44 18.82
CA ASP A 155 5.40 8.62 18.93
C ASP A 155 6.10 8.98 17.61
N SER A 156 6.01 8.11 16.61
CA SER A 156 6.63 8.32 15.30
C SER A 156 5.86 7.62 14.18
N PHE A 157 5.90 8.21 12.97
CA PHE A 157 5.37 7.58 11.78
C PHE A 157 6.17 6.33 11.40
N GLN A 158 5.46 5.22 11.22
CA GLN A 158 5.99 3.99 10.67
C GLN A 158 5.60 3.88 9.19
N ARG A 159 6.56 3.56 8.33
CA ARG A 159 6.28 3.25 6.92
C ARG A 159 5.72 1.84 6.84
N ILE A 160 4.54 1.71 6.25
CA ILE A 160 3.85 0.46 6.02
C ILE A 160 3.85 0.18 4.52
N THR A 161 4.43 -0.94 4.13
CA THR A 161 4.41 -1.39 2.74
C THR A 161 3.73 -2.75 2.67
N ILE A 162 2.62 -2.81 1.95
CA ILE A 162 1.90 -4.04 1.62
C ILE A 162 2.34 -4.41 0.21
N ARG A 163 2.97 -5.58 0.06
CA ARG A 163 3.30 -6.17 -1.24
C ARG A 163 2.30 -7.28 -1.51
N GLN A 164 1.57 -7.17 -2.61
CA GLN A 164 0.68 -8.20 -3.11
C GLN A 164 1.27 -8.79 -4.37
N ASP A 165 1.44 -10.11 -4.42
CA ASP A 165 1.89 -10.86 -5.57
C ASP A 165 0.81 -11.85 -5.98
N TYR A 166 0.04 -11.49 -6.99
CA TYR A 166 -1.10 -12.27 -7.46
C TYR A 166 -0.68 -13.57 -8.13
N ASN A 167 0.58 -13.72 -8.58
CA ASN A 167 1.07 -15.01 -9.08
C ASN A 167 1.38 -15.96 -7.94
N ALA A 168 2.06 -15.45 -6.91
CA ALA A 168 2.44 -16.23 -5.75
C ALA A 168 1.27 -16.43 -4.77
N GLN A 169 0.21 -15.62 -4.90
CA GLN A 169 -0.92 -15.54 -3.98
C GLN A 169 -0.48 -15.17 -2.56
N THR A 170 0.40 -14.16 -2.45
CA THR A 170 0.97 -13.67 -1.19
C THR A 170 0.86 -12.16 -1.06
#